data_AF-A0A970QVW7-F1
#
_entry.id   AF-A0A970QVW7-F1
#
_cell.length_a   1.000
_cell.length_b   1.000
_cell.length_c   1.000
_cell.angle_alpha   90.00
_cell.angle_beta   90.00
_cell.angle_gamma   90.00
#
_symmetry.space_group_name_H-M   'P 1'
#
loop_
_entity.id
_entity.type
_entity.pdbx_description
1 polymer ?
#
loop_
_entity_poly.entity_id
_entity_poly.type
_entity_poly.pdbx_seq_one_letter_code
_entity_poly.pdbx_strand_id
1 'polypeptide(L)'
;MSLKVRFFKFLLKKTGFTIDYNVPEEARKSVMAFAPHTSLWDFVVGKMVFVAMGVQIKFLIKKEYFFPPLGYFLRKWGGIPVDSKRIRSLPIDVGNLIKSSEKMTV
;
A
#
# COMPACT_ATOMS: atom_id res chain seq x y z
N MET A 1 -17.29 -6.49 9.08
CA MET A 1 -15.86 -6.10 9.22
C MET A 1 -15.00 -7.34 9.16
N SER A 2 -14.07 -7.43 8.20
CA SER A 2 -13.28 -8.64 7.91
C SER A 2 -12.41 -9.07 9.10
N LEU A 3 -12.21 -10.37 9.29
CA LEU A 3 -11.40 -10.95 10.38
C LEU A 3 -9.97 -10.37 10.41
N LYS A 4 -9.41 -10.10 9.22
CA LYS A 4 -8.10 -9.47 9.04
C LYS A 4 -8.04 -8.07 9.64
N VAL A 5 -9.09 -7.28 9.46
CA VAL A 5 -9.19 -5.91 9.98
C VAL A 5 -9.16 -5.92 11.51
N ARG A 6 -9.91 -6.83 12.15
CA ARG A 6 -9.92 -6.97 13.61
C ARG A 6 -8.54 -7.36 14.16
N PHE A 7 -7.85 -8.28 13.48
CA PHE A 7 -6.51 -8.72 13.86
C PHE A 7 -5.48 -7.58 13.81
N PHE A 8 -5.40 -6.85 12.69
CA PHE A 8 -4.44 -5.74 12.58
C PHE A 8 -4.76 -4.58 13.52
N LYS A 9 -6.03 -4.27 13.76
CA LYS A 9 -6.43 -3.28 14.78
C LYS A 9 -5.92 -3.66 16.17
N PHE A 10 -6.05 -4.93 16.55
CA PHE A 10 -5.56 -5.42 17.83
C PHE A 10 -4.03 -5.32 17.93
N LEU A 11 -3.31 -5.74 16.88
CA LEU A 11 -1.85 -5.69 16.84
C LEU A 11 -1.32 -4.24 16.94
N LEU A 12 -1.89 -3.32 16.15
CA LEU A 12 -1.50 -1.90 16.15
C LEU A 12 -1.78 -1.23 17.51
N LYS A 13 -2.91 -1.57 18.14
CA LYS A 13 -3.23 -1.07 19.49
C LYS A 13 -2.20 -1.55 20.54
N LYS A 14 -1.70 -2.79 20.41
CA LYS A 14 -0.66 -3.33 21.30
C LYS A 14 0.70 -2.64 21.11
N THR A 15 1.01 -2.18 19.90
CA THR A 15 2.22 -1.39 19.62
C THR A 15 2.12 0.08 20.01
N GLY A 16 1.00 0.52 20.60
CA GLY A 16 0.79 1.91 21.04
C GLY A 16 0.26 2.85 19.98
N PHE A 17 -0.09 2.36 18.79
CA PHE A 17 -0.65 3.21 17.73
C PHE A 17 -2.12 3.54 18.00
N THR A 18 -2.46 4.82 17.88
CA THR A 18 -3.82 5.31 17.71
C THR A 18 -4.09 5.54 16.23
N ILE A 19 -5.24 5.07 15.75
CA ILE A 19 -5.63 5.16 14.33
C ILE A 19 -6.89 5.98 14.27
N ASP A 20 -6.87 7.06 13.49
CA ASP A 20 -8.09 7.76 13.09
C ASP A 20 -8.75 6.99 11.95
N TYR A 21 -9.98 6.55 12.17
CA TYR A 21 -10.73 5.78 11.18
C TYR A 21 -11.56 6.67 10.24
N ASN A 22 -11.49 7.99 10.40
CA ASN A 22 -12.14 8.94 9.52
C ASN A 22 -11.35 9.08 8.21
N VAL A 23 -11.46 8.06 7.35
CA VAL A 23 -10.83 8.08 6.03
C VAL A 23 -11.76 8.78 5.05
N PRO A 24 -11.33 9.90 4.43
CA PRO A 24 -12.11 10.60 3.41
C PRO A 24 -12.40 9.66 2.23
N GLU A 25 -13.59 9.77 1.61
CA GLU A 25 -13.96 8.90 0.50
C GLU A 25 -13.00 9.01 -0.69
N GLU A 26 -12.44 10.20 -0.89
CA GLU A 26 -11.43 10.52 -1.90
C GLU A 26 -10.16 9.68 -1.72
N ALA A 27 -9.81 9.32 -0.48
CA ALA A 27 -8.65 8.48 -0.21
C ALA A 27 -8.83 7.02 -0.65
N ARG A 28 -10.07 6.58 -0.96
CA ARG A 28 -10.32 5.24 -1.50
C ARG A 28 -9.96 5.11 -2.98
N LYS A 29 -9.70 6.22 -3.66
CA LYS A 29 -9.21 6.28 -5.05
C LYS A 29 -8.26 7.47 -5.21
N SER A 30 -7.02 7.27 -4.74
CA SER A 30 -5.99 8.31 -4.79
C SER A 30 -4.59 7.71 -5.02
N VAL A 31 -3.64 8.59 -5.36
CA VAL A 31 -2.21 8.32 -5.22
C VAL A 31 -1.78 8.83 -3.85
N MET A 32 -1.12 8.01 -3.06
CA MET A 32 -0.60 8.42 -1.75
C MET A 32 0.92 8.32 -1.71
N ALA A 33 1.57 9.46 -1.50
CA ALA A 33 3.00 9.52 -1.27
C ALA A 33 3.29 9.40 0.24
N PHE A 34 4.10 8.43 0.63
CA PHE A 34 4.59 8.29 1.99
C PHE A 34 6.09 8.60 2.01
N ALA A 35 6.48 9.69 2.68
CA ALA A 35 7.88 10.10 2.80
C ALA A 35 8.07 10.92 4.10
N PRO A 36 9.28 10.99 4.68
CA PRO A 36 10.47 10.21 4.33
C PRO A 36 10.34 8.74 4.75
N HIS A 37 11.07 7.85 4.06
CA HIS A 37 11.21 6.46 4.50
C HIS A 37 12.47 6.33 5.35
N THR A 38 12.32 5.91 6.60
CA THR A 38 13.41 5.59 7.50
C THR A 38 13.85 4.14 7.33
N SER A 39 12.92 3.20 7.02
CA SER A 39 13.25 1.79 6.80
C SER A 39 12.15 1.03 6.03
N LEU A 40 12.42 -0.23 5.67
CA LEU A 40 11.40 -1.12 5.08
C LEU A 40 10.21 -1.37 6.03
N TRP A 41 10.39 -1.17 7.33
CA TRP A 41 9.29 -1.31 8.29
C TRP A 41 8.19 -0.28 8.10
N ASP A 42 8.49 0.89 7.55
CA ASP A 42 7.50 1.93 7.27
C ASP A 42 6.44 1.42 6.29
N PHE A 43 6.87 0.64 5.30
CA PHE A 43 5.97 -0.03 4.36
C PHE A 43 5.07 -1.06 5.05
N VAL A 44 5.64 -1.87 5.95
CA VAL A 44 4.89 -2.92 6.66
C VAL A 44 3.86 -2.28 7.60
N VAL A 45 4.25 -1.28 8.38
CA VAL A 45 3.35 -0.55 9.28
C VAL A 45 2.29 0.19 8.49
N GLY A 46 2.66 0.92 7.44
CA GLY A 46 1.71 1.61 6.56
C GLY A 46 0.65 0.65 6.00
N LYS A 47 1.06 -0.50 5.45
CA LYS A 47 0.13 -1.53 4.98
C LYS A 47 -0.84 -1.97 6.07
N MET A 48 -0.33 -2.27 7.27
CA MET A 48 -1.17 -2.71 8.39
C MET A 48 -2.21 -1.65 8.76
N VAL A 49 -1.82 -0.38 8.79
CA VAL A 49 -2.71 0.74 9.09
C VAL A 49 -3.82 0.86 8.05
N PHE A 50 -3.50 0.87 6.74
CA PHE A 50 -4.54 0.94 5.70
C PHE A 50 -5.49 -0.25 5.72
N VAL A 51 -4.96 -1.46 5.95
CA VAL A 51 -5.79 -2.66 6.10
C VAL A 51 -6.68 -2.54 7.34
N ALA A 52 -6.18 -2.02 8.45
CA ALA A 52 -6.97 -1.77 9.66
C ALA A 52 -8.05 -0.70 9.45
N MET A 53 -7.81 0.29 8.57
CA MET A 53 -8.80 1.27 8.11
C MET A 53 -9.80 0.69 7.08
N GLY A 54 -9.56 -0.51 6.57
CA GLY A 54 -10.39 -1.14 5.54
C GLY A 54 -10.13 -0.63 4.12
N VAL A 55 -9.02 0.08 3.91
CA VAL A 55 -8.61 0.61 2.60
C VAL A 55 -7.73 -0.42 1.89
N GLN A 56 -8.07 -0.70 0.63
CA GLN A 56 -7.24 -1.55 -0.22
C GLN A 56 -6.17 -0.72 -0.91
N ILE A 57 -4.95 -0.81 -0.38
CA ILE A 57 -3.78 -0.13 -0.92
C ILE A 57 -2.90 -1.09 -1.72
N LYS A 58 -2.49 -0.67 -2.91
CA LYS A 58 -1.38 -1.24 -3.67
C LYS A 58 -0.16 -0.34 -3.52
N PHE A 59 1.03 -0.85 -3.79
CA PHE A 59 2.26 -0.07 -3.63
C PHE A 59 3.20 -0.27 -4.80
N LEU A 60 3.92 0.77 -5.14
CA LEU A 60 4.97 0.72 -6.13
C LEU A 60 6.27 0.28 -5.45
N ILE A 61 6.85 -0.82 -5.92
CA ILE A 61 8.12 -1.33 -5.41
C ILE A 61 9.06 -1.52 -6.60
N LYS A 62 10.33 -1.19 -6.42
CA LYS A 62 11.38 -1.43 -7.41
C LYS A 62 11.33 -2.88 -7.91
N LYS A 63 11.30 -3.05 -9.23
CA LYS A 63 11.20 -4.36 -9.92
C LYS A 63 12.26 -5.35 -9.45
N GLU A 64 13.43 -4.86 -9.05
CA GLU A 64 14.57 -5.62 -8.57
C GLU A 64 14.24 -6.45 -7.31
N TYR A 65 13.25 -6.04 -6.50
CA TYR A 65 12.79 -6.81 -5.33
C TYR A 65 11.85 -7.97 -5.69
N PHE A 66 11.41 -8.10 -6.96
CA PHE A 66 10.47 -9.13 -7.40
C PHE A 66 11.16 -10.41 -7.88
N PHE A 67 12.21 -10.86 -7.20
CA PHE A 67 12.83 -12.17 -7.42
C PHE A 67 12.14 -13.26 -6.59
N PRO A 68 12.03 -14.51 -7.07
CA PRO A 68 11.44 -15.59 -6.28
C PRO A 68 12.32 -15.95 -5.06
N PRO A 69 11.73 -16.29 -3.89
CA PRO A 69 10.29 -16.39 -3.61
C PRO A 69 9.64 -15.04 -3.23
N LEU A 70 10.43 -14.02 -2.91
CA LEU A 70 9.96 -12.73 -2.40
C LEU A 70 8.94 -12.05 -3.33
N GLY A 71 9.20 -12.04 -4.63
CA GLY A 71 8.33 -11.41 -5.63
C GLY A 71 6.92 -12.00 -5.68
N TYR A 72 6.75 -13.28 -5.37
CA TYR A 72 5.42 -13.89 -5.27
C TYR A 72 4.63 -13.31 -4.08
N PHE A 73 5.29 -13.20 -2.91
CA PHE A 73 4.69 -12.60 -1.72
C PHE A 73 4.34 -11.13 -1.94
N LEU A 74 5.24 -10.35 -2.53
CA LEU A 74 5.02 -8.94 -2.81
C LEU A 74 3.82 -8.73 -3.73
N ARG A 75 3.68 -9.51 -4.81
CA ARG A 75 2.51 -9.45 -5.71
C ARG A 75 1.21 -9.77 -4.97
N LYS A 76 1.21 -10.83 -4.16
CA LYS A 76 0.04 -11.23 -3.35
C LYS A 76 -0.35 -10.16 -2.32
N TRP A 77 0.62 -9.39 -1.82
CA TRP A 77 0.41 -8.29 -0.89
C TRP A 77 -0.03 -6.97 -1.57
N GLY A 78 -0.09 -6.95 -2.91
CA GLY A 78 -0.49 -5.76 -3.69
C GLY A 78 0.68 -4.90 -4.18
N GLY A 79 1.90 -5.44 -4.17
CA GLY A 79 3.08 -4.80 -4.75
C GLY A 79 3.04 -4.81 -6.28
N ILE A 80 3.28 -3.64 -6.85
CA ILE A 80 3.35 -3.37 -8.29
C ILE A 80 4.83 -3.11 -8.62
N PRO A 81 5.45 -3.93 -9.49
CA PRO A 81 6.84 -3.74 -9.87
C PRO A 81 7.00 -2.51 -10.75
N VAL A 82 7.90 -1.62 -10.34
CA VAL A 82 8.25 -0.39 -11.05
C VAL A 82 9.69 -0.46 -11.54
N ASP A 83 9.88 -0.13 -12.81
CA ASP A 83 11.20 -0.08 -13.43
C ASP A 83 11.86 1.28 -13.15
N SER A 84 12.89 1.27 -12.32
CA SER A 84 13.64 2.47 -11.94
C SER A 84 14.37 3.12 -13.13
N LYS A 85 14.55 2.42 -14.25
CA LYS A 85 15.12 2.99 -15.48
C LYS A 85 14.08 3.74 -16.32
N ARG A 86 12.79 3.54 -16.06
CA ARG A 86 11.67 4.18 -16.79
C ARG A 86 10.87 5.13 -15.90
N ILE A 87 11.55 5.92 -15.07
CA ILE A 87 10.89 6.85 -14.14
C ILE A 87 9.97 7.86 -14.84
N ARG A 88 10.29 8.27 -16.07
CA ARG A 88 9.50 9.27 -16.83
C ARG A 88 8.08 8.81 -17.16
N SER A 89 7.82 7.51 -17.29
CA SER A 89 6.46 7.00 -17.59
C SER A 89 5.63 6.75 -16.33
N LEU A 90 6.23 6.73 -15.14
CA LEU A 90 5.55 6.32 -13.91
C LEU A 90 4.27 7.09 -13.59
N PRO A 91 4.22 8.43 -13.73
CA PRO A 91 2.97 9.16 -13.48
C PRO A 91 1.84 8.72 -14.43
N ILE A 92 2.18 8.43 -15.69
CA ILE A 92 1.23 7.96 -16.70
C ILE A 92 0.75 6.55 -16.35
N ASP A 93 1.68 5.66 -16.00
CA ASP A 93 1.40 4.27 -15.63
C ASP A 93 0.49 4.21 -14.38
N VAL A 94 0.80 5.00 -13.35
CA VAL A 94 -0.02 5.11 -12.13
C VAL A 94 -1.39 5.73 -12.43
N GLY A 95 -1.45 6.76 -13.27
CA GLY A 95 -2.71 7.37 -13.70
C GLY A 95 -3.62 6.37 -14.42
N ASN A 96 -3.07 5.54 -15.30
CA ASN A 96 -3.80 4.48 -15.98
C ASN A 96 -4.27 3.38 -15.02
N LEU A 97 -3.42 3.00 -14.05
CA LEU A 97 -3.78 2.03 -13.01
C LEU A 97 -4.96 2.50 -12.17
N ILE A 98 -4.96 3.75 -11.71
CA ILE A 98 -6.06 4.32 -10.94
C ILE A 98 -7.33 4.43 -11.77
N LYS A 99 -7.23 4.84 -13.05
CA LYS A 99 -8.38 4.89 -13.96
C LYS A 99 -9.03 3.51 -14.16
N SER A 100 -8.21 2.46 -14.26
CA SER A 100 -8.68 1.08 -14.47
C SER A 100 -9.36 0.45 -13.25
N SER A 101 -9.26 1.07 -12.07
CA SER A 101 -9.76 0.51 -10.82
C SER A 101 -10.86 1.38 -10.21
N GLU A 102 -11.94 0.77 -9.74
CA GLU A 102 -13.06 1.49 -9.14
C GLU A 102 -12.73 2.06 -7.75
N LYS A 103 -12.01 1.30 -6.92
CA LYS A 103 -11.65 1.66 -5.52
C LYS A 103 -10.24 1.16 -5.19
N MET A 104 -9.23 1.85 -5.71
CA MET A 104 -7.84 1.48 -5.51
C MET A 104 -7.01 2.70 -5.16
N THR A 105 -6.33 2.61 -4.02
CA THR A 105 -5.29 3.54 -3.60
C THR A 105 -3.92 2.97 -4.00
N VAL A 106 -3.07 3.79 -4.61
CA VAL A 106 -1.70 3.42 -5.04
C VAL A 106 -0.67 4.23 -4.31
#